data_AF-A0A2D9TXY2-F1
#
_entry.id   AF-A0A2D9TXY2-F1
#
_cell.length_a   1.000
_cell.length_b   1.000
_cell.length_c   1.000
_cell.angle_alpha   90.00
_cell.angle_beta   90.00
_cell.angle_gamma   90.00
#
_symmetry.space_group_name_H-M   'P 1'
#
loop_
_entity.id
_entity.type
_entity.pdbx_description
1 polymer ?
#
loop_
_entity_poly.entity_id
_entity_poly.type
_entity_poly.pdbx_seq_one_letter_code
_entity_poly.pdbx_strand_id
1 'polypeptide(L)'
;MHKFAMIMGVSALLFCSSVQAEDRALQNALAKAQYMLRQITAEKQGLERQLHDKEEQLELLKQESESKLAAREKASAKLGDKLALYNEKYSELQARYLDLLSVLRQQQADNESLDKALAVQKNQFEQCRNHNLDLYSINNEILGKYKDKGFWDVLHASEPLTGFKQVEVENIIQHYRFRNEDHLVNDSPGSENALDSEKIVNN
;
A
#
# COMPACT_ATOMS: atom_id res chain seq x y z
N MET A 1 10.82 -135.79 72.56
CA MET A 1 11.99 -135.39 73.37
C MET A 1 12.40 -133.99 72.92
N HIS A 2 11.83 -132.94 73.51
CA HIS A 2 12.47 -132.16 74.59
C HIS A 2 13.85 -131.56 74.20
N LYS A 3 13.89 -130.30 73.75
CA LYS A 3 14.36 -129.11 74.52
C LYS A 3 14.93 -127.97 73.65
N PHE A 4 14.76 -126.73 74.17
CA PHE A 4 15.25 -125.39 73.75
C PHE A 4 14.52 -124.75 72.56
N ALA A 5 13.56 -123.82 72.69
CA ALA A 5 13.20 -122.80 73.69
C ALA A 5 14.25 -121.68 73.90
N MET A 6 13.77 -120.44 73.67
CA MET A 6 14.35 -119.11 73.97
C MET A 6 15.53 -118.62 73.12
N ILE A 7 15.27 -117.60 72.29
CA ILE A 7 15.64 -116.20 72.57
C ILE A 7 14.60 -115.31 71.87
N MET A 8 13.82 -114.61 72.69
CA MET A 8 12.91 -113.53 72.33
C MET A 8 13.65 -112.23 72.66
N GLY A 9 13.72 -111.26 71.75
CA GLY A 9 14.27 -109.95 72.10
C GLY A 9 14.66 -109.05 70.93
N VAL A 10 13.78 -108.09 70.63
CA VAL A 10 14.10 -106.71 70.20
C VAL A 10 14.80 -106.51 68.85
N SER A 11 14.02 -106.13 67.83
CA SER A 11 14.30 -104.94 66.99
C SER A 11 13.32 -104.86 65.82
N ALA A 12 12.09 -104.46 66.10
CA ALA A 12 11.26 -103.76 65.13
C ALA A 12 11.67 -102.29 65.19
N LEU A 13 12.32 -101.76 64.14
CA LEU A 13 12.45 -100.34 63.73
C LEU A 13 13.75 -100.11 62.92
N LEU A 14 13.87 -100.65 61.70
CA LEU A 14 14.93 -100.24 60.76
C LEU A 14 14.44 -100.25 59.30
N PHE A 15 13.26 -99.69 59.04
CA PHE A 15 12.82 -99.34 57.69
C PHE A 15 12.08 -97.99 57.71
N CYS A 16 12.79 -96.89 57.96
CA CYS A 16 12.34 -95.53 57.65
C CYS A 16 13.52 -94.54 57.67
N SER A 17 14.45 -94.65 56.71
CA SER A 17 15.56 -93.69 56.58
C SER A 17 15.83 -93.21 55.15
N SER A 18 15.16 -93.74 54.13
CA SER A 18 15.22 -93.24 52.75
C SER A 18 14.11 -92.26 52.37
N VAL A 19 12.99 -92.21 53.11
CA VAL A 19 11.89 -91.25 52.88
C VAL A 19 12.26 -89.82 53.28
N GLN A 20 13.14 -89.64 54.28
CA GLN A 20 13.48 -88.31 54.82
C GLN A 20 14.44 -87.48 53.94
N ALA A 21 15.22 -88.12 53.06
CA ALA A 21 16.15 -87.43 52.17
C ALA A 21 15.41 -86.79 50.97
N GLU A 22 14.40 -87.46 50.45
CA GLU A 22 13.54 -86.98 49.37
C GLU A 22 12.64 -85.82 49.85
N ASP A 23 12.11 -85.90 51.07
CA ASP A 23 11.35 -84.81 51.71
C ASP A 23 12.18 -83.54 51.91
N ARG A 24 13.45 -83.64 52.29
CA ARG A 24 14.33 -82.46 52.46
C ARG A 24 14.67 -81.78 51.14
N ALA A 25 14.89 -82.57 50.09
CA ALA A 25 15.12 -82.03 48.74
C ALA A 25 13.87 -81.34 48.20
N LEU A 26 12.69 -81.93 48.43
CA LEU A 26 11.39 -81.35 48.06
C LEU A 26 11.09 -80.06 48.85
N GLN A 27 11.36 -80.02 50.15
CA GLN A 27 11.20 -78.82 50.98
C GLN A 27 12.11 -77.68 50.54
N ASN A 28 13.37 -77.97 50.21
CA ASN A 28 14.31 -76.97 49.69
C ASN A 28 13.88 -76.45 48.30
N ALA A 29 13.38 -77.33 47.43
CA ALA A 29 12.85 -76.94 46.13
C ALA A 29 11.60 -76.06 46.25
N LEU A 30 10.70 -76.37 47.19
CA LEU A 30 9.51 -75.58 47.49
C LEU A 30 9.88 -74.20 48.03
N ALA A 31 10.83 -74.12 48.97
CA ALA A 31 11.33 -72.85 49.50
C ALA A 31 11.96 -71.97 48.40
N LYS A 32 12.73 -72.56 47.47
CA LYS A 32 13.29 -71.86 46.32
C LYS A 32 12.21 -71.37 45.36
N ALA A 33 11.20 -72.20 45.09
CA ALA A 33 10.05 -71.82 44.25
C ALA A 33 9.22 -70.69 44.88
N GLN A 34 8.99 -70.73 46.19
CA GLN A 34 8.32 -69.64 46.94
C GLN A 34 9.12 -68.34 46.89
N TYR A 35 10.44 -68.42 47.01
CA TYR A 35 11.31 -67.24 46.88
C TYR A 35 11.24 -66.65 45.46
N MET A 36 11.35 -67.48 44.42
CA MET A 36 11.23 -67.03 43.03
C MET A 36 9.85 -66.45 42.73
N LEU A 37 8.76 -67.03 43.24
CA LEU A 37 7.42 -66.47 43.11
C LEU A 37 7.33 -65.09 43.73
N ARG A 38 7.87 -64.89 44.93
CA ARG A 38 7.91 -63.56 45.58
C ARG A 38 8.70 -62.55 44.76
N GLN A 39 9.86 -62.95 44.24
CA GLN A 39 10.69 -62.08 43.39
C GLN A 39 9.95 -61.68 42.11
N ILE A 40 9.36 -62.64 41.39
CA ILE A 40 8.58 -62.38 40.17
C ILE A 40 7.36 -61.49 40.48
N THR A 41 6.68 -61.71 41.61
CA THR A 41 5.56 -60.83 42.00
C THR A 41 6.00 -59.41 42.31
N ALA A 42 7.18 -59.24 42.94
CA ALA A 42 7.73 -57.92 43.22
C ALA A 42 8.20 -57.21 41.94
N GLU A 43 8.84 -57.94 41.02
CA GLU A 43 9.24 -57.43 39.70
C GLU A 43 8.02 -57.05 38.87
N LYS A 44 6.97 -57.88 38.84
CA LYS A 44 5.71 -57.58 38.17
C LYS A 44 5.07 -56.30 38.70
N GLN A 45 4.96 -56.15 40.03
CA GLN A 45 4.44 -54.92 40.65
C GLN A 45 5.32 -53.70 40.35
N GLY A 46 6.64 -53.88 40.29
CA GLY A 46 7.57 -52.82 39.91
C GLY A 46 7.38 -52.37 38.47
N LEU A 47 7.25 -53.31 37.54
CA LEU A 47 6.99 -53.05 36.13
C LEU A 47 5.61 -52.45 35.89
N GLU A 48 4.57 -52.92 36.58
CA GLU A 48 3.21 -52.34 36.50
C GLU A 48 3.20 -50.87 36.95
N ARG A 49 3.95 -50.52 38.01
CA ARG A 49 4.11 -49.12 38.43
C ARG A 49 4.86 -48.27 37.42
N GLN A 50 5.92 -48.81 36.82
CA GLN A 50 6.68 -48.10 35.79
C GLN A 50 5.84 -47.90 34.52
N LEU A 51 5.03 -48.89 34.12
CA LEU A 51 4.11 -48.75 33.00
C LEU A 51 3.10 -47.64 33.26
N HIS A 52 2.47 -47.64 34.43
CA HIS A 52 1.52 -46.61 34.81
C HIS A 52 2.15 -45.21 34.82
N ASP A 53 3.34 -45.04 35.42
CA ASP A 53 4.07 -43.76 35.45
C ASP A 53 4.45 -43.29 34.04
N LYS A 54 4.84 -44.21 33.16
CA LYS A 54 5.17 -43.88 31.76
C LYS A 54 3.94 -43.55 30.92
N GLU A 55 2.82 -44.24 31.15
CA GLU A 55 1.54 -43.93 30.51
C GLU A 55 1.05 -42.54 30.92
N GLU A 56 1.13 -42.19 32.21
CA GLU A 56 0.79 -40.86 32.71
C GLU A 56 1.70 -39.77 32.13
N GLN A 57 3.03 -40.00 32.10
CA GLN A 57 3.98 -39.08 31.47
C GLN A 57 3.71 -38.89 29.97
N LEU A 58 3.38 -39.97 29.26
CA LEU A 58 3.06 -39.89 27.83
C LEU A 58 1.78 -39.10 27.59
N GLU A 59 0.76 -39.28 28.42
CA GLU A 59 -0.50 -38.56 28.31
C GLU A 59 -0.31 -37.06 28.58
N LEU A 60 0.43 -36.71 29.65
CA LEU A 60 0.78 -35.32 29.94
C LEU A 60 1.58 -34.68 28.81
N LEU A 61 2.59 -35.40 28.29
CA LEU A 61 3.44 -34.89 27.20
C LEU A 61 2.64 -34.72 25.90
N LYS A 62 1.71 -35.62 25.60
CA LYS A 62 0.80 -35.48 24.45
C LYS A 62 -0.07 -34.24 24.59
N GLN A 63 -0.72 -34.06 25.74
CA GLN A 63 -1.56 -32.90 26.01
C GLN A 63 -0.77 -31.58 25.92
N GLU A 64 0.46 -31.55 26.45
CA GLU A 64 1.33 -30.39 26.35
C GLU A 64 1.74 -30.10 24.90
N SER A 65 2.08 -31.15 24.14
CA SER A 65 2.44 -31.04 22.72
C SER A 65 1.28 -30.52 21.88
N GLU A 66 0.08 -31.07 22.06
CA GLU A 66 -1.13 -30.63 21.36
C GLU A 66 -1.48 -29.18 21.70
N SER A 67 -1.40 -28.80 22.97
CA SER A 67 -1.61 -27.43 23.42
C SER A 67 -0.61 -26.45 22.79
N LYS A 68 0.69 -26.80 22.78
CA LYS A 68 1.74 -26.01 22.14
C LYS A 68 1.55 -25.89 20.63
N LEU A 69 1.15 -26.97 19.97
CA LEU A 69 0.90 -26.99 18.53
C LEU A 69 -0.29 -26.10 18.18
N ALA A 70 -1.41 -26.21 18.90
CA ALA A 70 -2.57 -25.35 18.73
C ALA A 70 -2.24 -23.87 19.00
N ALA A 71 -1.42 -23.57 20.01
CA ALA A 71 -0.95 -22.20 20.28
C ALA A 71 -0.08 -21.66 19.13
N ARG A 72 0.81 -22.48 18.57
CA ARG A 72 1.68 -22.12 17.46
C ARG A 72 0.89 -21.91 16.17
N GLU A 73 -0.08 -22.76 15.88
CA GLU A 73 -0.98 -22.60 14.72
C GLU A 73 -1.78 -21.30 14.82
N LYS A 74 -2.36 -21.00 15.98
CA LYS A 74 -3.06 -19.73 16.22
C LYS A 74 -2.14 -18.52 16.05
N ALA A 75 -0.91 -18.60 16.53
CA ALA A 75 0.07 -17.53 16.35
C ALA A 75 0.45 -17.36 14.87
N SER A 76 0.67 -18.47 14.15
CA SER A 76 0.97 -18.48 12.73
C SER A 76 -0.17 -17.89 11.90
N ALA A 77 -1.42 -18.28 12.19
CA ALA A 77 -2.61 -17.73 11.54
C ALA A 77 -2.69 -16.21 11.73
N LYS A 78 -2.56 -15.73 12.98
CA LYS A 78 -2.56 -14.29 13.29
C LYS A 78 -1.45 -13.52 12.58
N LEU A 79 -0.27 -14.13 12.41
CA LEU A 79 0.83 -13.53 11.66
C LEU A 79 0.51 -13.47 10.16
N GLY A 80 -0.09 -14.54 9.61
CA GLY A 80 -0.59 -14.58 8.25
C GLY A 80 -1.62 -13.48 7.98
N ASP A 81 -2.62 -13.34 8.85
CA ASP A 81 -3.67 -12.30 8.75
C ASP A 81 -3.06 -10.88 8.78
N LYS A 82 -2.11 -10.64 9.68
CA LYS A 82 -1.41 -9.35 9.75
C LYS A 82 -0.58 -9.07 8.50
N LEU A 83 0.08 -10.08 7.95
CA LEU A 83 0.86 -9.93 6.73
C LEU A 83 -0.04 -9.62 5.53
N ALA A 84 -1.17 -10.30 5.41
CA ALA A 84 -2.17 -10.01 4.38
C ALA A 84 -2.70 -8.57 4.50
N LEU A 85 -3.07 -8.14 5.71
CA LEU A 85 -3.52 -6.78 5.98
C LEU A 85 -2.46 -5.73 5.63
N TYR A 86 -1.19 -5.97 5.96
CA TYR A 86 -0.11 -5.04 5.62
C TYR A 86 0.16 -4.98 4.13
N ASN A 87 0.13 -6.11 3.43
CA ASN A 87 0.29 -6.14 1.98
C ASN A 87 -0.84 -5.38 1.27
N GLU A 88 -2.08 -5.55 1.72
CA GLU A 88 -3.24 -4.81 1.20
C GLU A 88 -3.06 -3.29 1.41
N LYS A 89 -2.73 -2.86 2.63
CA LYS A 89 -2.47 -1.45 2.93
C LYS A 89 -1.31 -0.88 2.14
N TYR A 90 -0.25 -1.66 1.92
CA TYR A 90 0.91 -1.23 1.15
C TYR A 90 0.54 -1.04 -0.33
N SER A 91 -0.20 -1.98 -0.91
CA SER A 91 -0.72 -1.87 -2.28
C SER A 91 -1.64 -0.66 -2.44
N GLU A 92 -2.55 -0.44 -1.48
CA GLU A 92 -3.44 0.73 -1.49
C GLU A 92 -2.66 2.03 -1.41
N LEU A 93 -1.68 2.12 -0.50
CA LEU A 93 -0.84 3.31 -0.34
C LEU A 93 -0.02 3.59 -1.62
N GLN A 94 0.51 2.55 -2.25
CA GLN A 94 1.23 2.69 -3.52
C GLN A 94 0.32 3.21 -4.63
N ALA A 95 -0.92 2.69 -4.75
CA ALA A 95 -1.89 3.15 -5.72
C ALA A 95 -2.24 4.64 -5.49
N ARG A 96 -2.54 5.03 -4.23
CA ARG A 96 -2.82 6.42 -3.86
C ARG A 96 -1.63 7.35 -4.14
N TYR A 97 -0.41 6.88 -3.93
CA TYR A 97 0.79 7.67 -4.21
C TYR A 97 0.97 7.92 -5.71
N LEU A 98 0.75 6.90 -6.55
CA LEU A 98 0.81 7.05 -8.01
C LEU A 98 -0.30 7.97 -8.52
N ASP A 99 -1.52 7.85 -7.98
CA ASP A 99 -2.63 8.75 -8.29
C ASP A 99 -2.30 10.20 -7.94
N LEU A 100 -1.78 10.45 -6.72
CA LEU A 100 -1.36 11.78 -6.29
C LEU A 100 -0.26 12.38 -7.19
N LEU A 101 0.71 11.56 -7.61
CA LEU A 101 1.74 12.01 -8.57
C LEU A 101 1.14 12.39 -9.93
N SER A 102 0.10 11.68 -10.38
CA SER A 102 -0.59 12.02 -11.62
C SER A 102 -1.34 13.35 -11.51
N VAL A 103 -2.07 13.55 -10.41
CA VAL A 103 -2.81 14.78 -10.11
C VAL A 103 -1.86 15.97 -10.00
N LEU A 104 -0.71 15.81 -9.33
CA LEU A 104 0.28 16.87 -9.19
C LEU A 104 0.86 17.29 -10.55
N ARG A 105 1.15 16.33 -11.43
CA ARG A 105 1.63 16.61 -12.79
C ARG A 105 0.58 17.34 -13.62
N GLN A 106 -0.68 16.91 -13.53
CA GLN A 106 -1.78 17.58 -14.21
C GLN A 106 -1.93 19.02 -13.73
N GLN A 107 -1.95 19.23 -12.42
CA GLN A 107 -2.07 20.56 -11.84
C GLN A 107 -0.90 21.48 -12.22
N GLN A 108 0.32 20.93 -12.31
CA GLN A 108 1.47 21.68 -12.78
C GLN A 108 1.31 22.09 -14.26
N ALA A 109 0.88 21.17 -15.12
CA ALA A 109 0.62 21.47 -16.53
C ALA A 109 -0.50 22.52 -16.70
N ASP A 110 -1.56 22.42 -15.90
CA ASP A 110 -2.68 23.36 -15.90
C ASP A 110 -2.24 24.76 -15.45
N ASN A 111 -1.44 24.86 -14.39
CA ASN A 111 -0.87 26.13 -13.95
C ASN A 111 0.04 26.76 -15.01
N GLU A 112 0.92 25.97 -15.63
CA GLU A 112 1.79 26.47 -16.71
C GLU A 112 0.99 26.94 -17.92
N SER A 113 -0.11 26.26 -18.25
CA SER A 113 -1.04 26.66 -19.31
C SER A 113 -1.76 27.96 -18.96
N LEU A 114 -2.27 28.07 -17.73
CA LEU A 114 -2.96 29.25 -17.24
C LEU A 114 -2.04 30.47 -17.18
N ASP A 115 -0.79 30.30 -16.75
CA ASP A 115 0.21 31.37 -16.72
C ASP A 115 0.52 31.89 -18.13
N LYS A 116 0.64 30.99 -19.12
CA LYS A 116 0.82 31.36 -20.53
C LYS A 116 -0.41 32.11 -21.07
N ALA A 117 -1.61 31.60 -20.81
CA ALA A 117 -2.85 32.26 -21.24
C ALA A 117 -3.00 33.65 -20.61
N LEU A 118 -2.68 33.78 -19.32
CA LEU A 118 -2.69 35.05 -18.60
C LEU A 118 -1.66 36.03 -19.17
N ALA A 119 -0.45 35.56 -19.52
CA ALA A 119 0.57 36.40 -20.14
C ALA A 119 0.13 36.93 -21.52
N VAL A 120 -0.49 36.07 -22.35
CA VAL A 120 -1.04 36.47 -23.65
C VAL A 120 -2.15 37.50 -23.47
N GLN A 121 -3.11 37.26 -22.57
CA GLN A 121 -4.21 38.18 -22.30
C GLN A 121 -3.72 39.53 -21.78
N LYS A 122 -2.74 39.54 -20.87
CA LYS A 122 -2.11 40.77 -20.40
C LYS A 122 -1.46 41.54 -21.54
N ASN A 123 -0.72 40.85 -22.41
CA ASN A 123 -0.07 41.50 -23.54
C ASN A 123 -1.11 42.09 -24.51
N GLN A 124 -2.16 41.35 -24.84
CA GLN A 124 -3.27 41.84 -25.67
C GLN A 124 -3.94 43.07 -25.05
N PHE A 125 -4.21 43.05 -23.75
CA PHE A 125 -4.78 44.19 -23.04
C PHE A 125 -3.88 45.43 -23.08
N GLU A 126 -2.58 45.25 -22.85
CA GLU A 126 -1.58 46.33 -22.92
C GLU A 126 -1.49 46.92 -24.33
N GLN A 127 -1.49 46.09 -25.37
CA GLN A 127 -1.54 46.54 -26.76
C GLN A 127 -2.81 47.35 -27.06
N CYS A 128 -3.99 46.83 -26.70
CA CYS A 128 -5.26 47.55 -26.87
C CYS A 128 -5.26 48.89 -26.14
N ARG A 129 -4.71 48.94 -24.92
CA ARG A 129 -4.59 50.19 -24.16
C ARG A 129 -3.69 51.20 -24.87
N ASN A 130 -2.54 50.76 -25.37
CA ASN A 130 -1.60 51.63 -26.07
C ASN A 130 -2.19 52.14 -27.39
N HIS A 131 -2.80 51.28 -28.20
CA HIS A 131 -3.51 51.70 -29.42
C HIS A 131 -4.62 52.72 -29.12
N ASN A 132 -5.40 52.52 -28.06
CA ASN A 132 -6.42 53.49 -27.67
C ASN A 132 -5.82 54.85 -27.28
N LEU A 133 -4.68 54.87 -26.58
CA LEU A 133 -3.97 56.12 -26.26
C LEU A 133 -3.41 56.79 -27.51
N ASP A 134 -2.84 56.03 -28.44
CA ASP A 134 -2.29 56.55 -29.69
C ASP A 134 -3.38 57.13 -30.58
N LEU A 135 -4.52 56.44 -30.73
CA LEU A 135 -5.70 56.95 -31.44
C LEU A 135 -6.24 58.22 -30.79
N TYR A 136 -6.30 58.29 -29.46
CA TYR A 136 -6.70 59.50 -28.74
C TYR A 136 -5.74 60.66 -29.00
N SER A 137 -4.43 60.39 -28.99
CA SER A 137 -3.38 61.38 -29.30
C SER A 137 -3.51 61.91 -30.73
N ILE A 138 -3.65 61.01 -31.72
CA ILE A 138 -3.86 61.36 -33.13
C ILE A 138 -5.12 62.22 -33.30
N ASN A 139 -6.24 61.83 -32.68
CA ASN A 139 -7.48 62.58 -32.76
C ASN A 139 -7.32 64.01 -32.20
N ASN A 140 -6.63 64.18 -31.07
CA ASN A 140 -6.34 65.51 -30.53
C ASN A 140 -5.39 66.32 -31.42
N GLU A 141 -4.41 65.69 -32.05
CA GLU A 141 -3.51 66.34 -33.01
C GLU A 141 -4.29 66.88 -34.23
N ILE A 142 -5.22 66.09 -34.77
CA ILE A 142 -6.12 66.49 -35.87
C ILE A 142 -7.00 67.66 -35.44
N LEU A 143 -7.64 67.57 -34.27
CA LEU A 143 -8.49 68.65 -33.75
C LEU A 143 -7.70 69.96 -33.52
N GLY A 144 -6.46 69.85 -33.02
CA GLY A 144 -5.54 70.98 -32.87
C GLY A 144 -5.22 71.65 -34.21
N LYS A 145 -4.78 70.87 -35.21
CA LYS A 145 -4.51 71.38 -36.55
C LYS A 145 -5.74 71.99 -37.23
N TYR A 146 -6.93 71.44 -37.00
CA TYR A 146 -8.18 72.01 -37.52
C TYR A 146 -8.50 73.37 -36.87
N LYS A 147 -8.31 73.50 -35.56
CA LYS A 147 -8.48 74.76 -34.83
C LYS A 147 -7.47 75.82 -35.30
N ASP A 148 -6.21 75.43 -35.50
CA ASP A 148 -5.16 76.32 -36.00
C ASP A 148 -5.45 76.73 -37.45
N LYS A 149 -5.94 75.83 -38.30
CA LYS A 149 -6.44 76.19 -39.63
C LYS A 149 -7.57 77.20 -39.59
N GLY A 150 -8.55 77.05 -38.70
CA GLY A 150 -9.59 78.07 -38.53
C GLY A 150 -9.03 79.46 -38.18
N PHE A 151 -7.88 79.51 -37.50
CA PHE A 151 -7.18 80.75 -37.19
C PHE A 151 -6.40 81.30 -38.39
N TRP A 152 -5.70 80.44 -39.14
CA TRP A 152 -4.93 80.82 -40.33
C TRP A 152 -5.79 81.05 -41.58
N ASP A 153 -6.91 80.35 -41.76
CA ASP A 153 -7.86 80.52 -42.87
C ASP A 153 -8.65 81.83 -42.74
N VAL A 154 -8.94 82.29 -41.50
CA VAL A 154 -9.46 83.64 -41.27
C VAL A 154 -8.42 84.71 -41.62
N LEU A 155 -7.12 84.41 -41.49
CA LEU A 155 -6.02 85.30 -41.88
C LEU A 155 -5.69 85.22 -43.39
N HIS A 156 -5.96 84.09 -44.05
CA HIS A 156 -5.67 83.77 -45.45
C HIS A 156 -6.88 83.89 -46.41
N ALA A 157 -8.01 84.41 -45.96
CA ALA A 157 -9.19 84.70 -46.80
C ALA A 157 -8.91 85.67 -47.98
N SER A 158 -7.65 86.07 -48.20
CA SER A 158 -7.17 86.97 -49.24
C SER A 158 -6.52 86.31 -50.47
N GLU A 159 -6.36 84.98 -50.56
CA GLU A 159 -5.74 84.36 -51.75
C GLU A 159 -6.64 83.37 -52.52
N PRO A 160 -6.88 83.61 -53.83
CA PRO A 160 -7.69 82.73 -54.67
C PRO A 160 -6.88 81.60 -55.33
N LEU A 161 -7.39 80.37 -55.24
CA LEU A 161 -7.38 79.32 -56.28
C LEU A 161 -6.02 78.83 -56.85
N THR A 162 -5.07 78.41 -56.01
CA THR A 162 -3.96 77.54 -56.48
C THR A 162 -4.08 76.15 -55.84
N GLY A 163 -4.34 75.12 -56.65
CA GLY A 163 -4.63 73.75 -56.22
C GLY A 163 -3.54 73.05 -55.38
N PHE A 164 -2.41 73.70 -55.11
CA PHE A 164 -1.36 73.23 -54.20
C PHE A 164 -1.89 72.97 -52.79
N LYS A 165 -2.78 73.82 -52.26
CA LYS A 165 -3.41 73.62 -50.95
C LYS A 165 -4.27 72.35 -50.90
N GLN A 166 -4.85 71.93 -52.02
CA GLN A 166 -5.67 70.72 -52.08
C GLN A 166 -4.80 69.46 -51.94
N VAL A 167 -3.67 69.40 -52.64
CA VAL A 167 -2.72 68.28 -52.55
C VAL A 167 -2.10 68.18 -51.15
N GLU A 168 -1.77 69.32 -50.53
CA GLU A 168 -1.25 69.35 -49.15
C GLU A 168 -2.27 68.81 -48.13
N VAL A 169 -3.54 69.20 -48.27
CA VAL A 169 -4.64 68.67 -47.44
C VAL A 169 -4.83 67.19 -47.65
N GLU A 170 -4.79 66.72 -48.90
CA GLU A 170 -4.94 65.31 -49.23
C GLU A 170 -3.79 64.47 -48.67
N ASN A 171 -2.55 64.97 -48.71
CA ASN A 171 -1.40 64.34 -48.05
C ASN A 171 -1.56 64.27 -46.53
N ILE A 172 -2.06 65.33 -45.89
CA ILE A 172 -2.30 65.33 -44.44
C ILE A 172 -3.40 64.32 -44.07
N ILE A 173 -4.49 64.27 -44.83
CA ILE A 173 -5.57 63.31 -44.61
C ILE A 173 -5.05 61.87 -44.79
N GLN A 174 -4.29 61.60 -45.86
CA GLN A 174 -3.69 60.29 -46.09
C GLN A 174 -2.73 59.89 -44.97
N HIS A 175 -1.86 60.80 -44.53
CA HIS A 175 -0.92 60.55 -43.43
C HIS A 175 -1.63 60.17 -42.12
N TYR A 176 -2.71 60.89 -41.75
CA TYR A 176 -3.47 60.55 -40.54
C TYR A 176 -4.32 59.29 -40.71
N ARG A 177 -4.82 59.01 -41.92
CA ARG A 177 -5.50 57.75 -42.21
C ARG A 177 -4.58 56.56 -42.03
N PHE A 178 -3.36 56.60 -42.59
CA PHE A 178 -2.38 55.54 -42.39
C PHE A 178 -2.02 55.35 -40.90
N ARG A 179 -1.76 56.45 -40.18
CA ARG A 179 -1.49 56.38 -38.72
C ARG A 179 -2.66 55.79 -37.92
N ASN A 180 -3.91 56.08 -38.28
CA ASN A 180 -5.07 55.48 -37.62
C ASN A 180 -5.25 54.01 -38.00
N GLU A 181 -5.03 53.66 -39.28
CA GLU A 181 -5.12 52.29 -39.79
C GLU A 181 -4.09 51.37 -39.12
N ASP A 182 -2.89 51.86 -38.79
CA ASP A 182 -1.84 51.13 -38.07
C ASP A 182 -2.24 50.75 -36.62
N HIS A 183 -3.21 51.46 -36.02
CA HIS A 183 -3.66 51.25 -34.64
C HIS A 183 -5.05 50.62 -34.55
N LEU A 184 -5.70 50.32 -35.69
CA LEU A 184 -6.92 49.55 -35.70
C LEU A 184 -6.61 48.11 -35.29
N VAL A 185 -7.44 47.57 -34.39
CA VAL A 185 -7.39 46.15 -34.05
C VAL A 185 -7.86 45.37 -35.28
N ASN A 186 -6.92 44.73 -35.99
CA ASN A 186 -7.26 43.75 -37.02
C ASN A 186 -7.71 42.46 -36.32
N ASP A 187 -9.00 42.15 -36.41
CA ASP A 187 -9.50 40.82 -36.03
C ASP A 187 -8.85 39.78 -36.95
N SER A 188 -7.87 39.03 -36.44
CA SER A 188 -7.28 37.88 -37.12
C SER A 188 -6.64 36.92 -36.11
N PRO A 189 -6.58 35.61 -36.45
CA PRO A 189 -7.61 34.60 -36.35
C PRO A 189 -7.56 33.93 -34.97
N GLY A 190 -8.24 34.51 -33.98
CA GLY A 190 -8.36 33.93 -32.64
C GLY A 190 -9.78 33.48 -32.28
N SER A 191 -10.77 33.87 -33.08
CA SER A 191 -12.20 33.62 -32.80
C SER A 191 -12.72 32.29 -33.36
N GLU A 192 -11.93 31.54 -34.14
CA GLU A 192 -12.36 30.26 -34.72
C GLU A 192 -12.08 29.05 -33.80
N ASN A 193 -11.11 29.15 -32.87
CA ASN A 193 -10.78 28.07 -31.94
C ASN A 193 -11.64 28.03 -30.66
N ALA A 194 -12.57 28.97 -30.49
CA ALA A 194 -13.49 28.98 -29.35
C ALA A 194 -14.72 28.07 -29.55
N LEU A 195 -14.92 27.50 -30.75
CA LEU A 195 -16.04 26.61 -31.06
C LEU A 195 -15.66 25.11 -31.07
N ASP A 196 -14.37 24.77 -30.97
CA ASP A 196 -13.92 23.36 -30.93
C ASP A 196 -13.68 22.82 -29.50
N SER A 197 -13.60 23.68 -28.48
CA SER A 197 -13.52 23.26 -27.08
C SER A 197 -14.84 22.74 -26.50
N GLU A 198 -15.98 22.96 -27.18
CA GLU A 198 -17.29 22.43 -26.76
C GLU A 198 -17.59 21.01 -27.30
N LYS A 199 -16.77 20.49 -28.22
CA LYS A 199 -16.90 19.10 -28.72
C LYS A 199 -16.12 18.06 -27.92
N ILE A 200 -15.20 18.46 -27.04
CA ILE A 200 -14.39 17.51 -26.25
C ILE A 200 -15.07 17.12 -24.92
N VAL A 201 -16.17 17.78 -24.53
CA VAL A 201 -16.90 17.48 -23.28
C VAL A 201 -18.05 16.47 -23.49
N ASN A 202 -18.38 16.10 -24.74
CA ASN A 202 -19.49 15.17 -25.05
C ASN A 202 -19.05 13.96 -25.90
N ASN A 203 -18.01 13.24 -25.48
CA ASN A 203 -17.80 11.85 -25.89
C ASN A 203 -17.09 11.03 -24.80
#